data_AF-C2BGL6-F1
#
_entry.id   AF-C2BGL6-F1
#
_cell.length_a   1.000
_cell.length_b   1.000
_cell.length_c   1.000
_cell.angle_alpha   90.00
_cell.angle_beta   90.00
_cell.angle_gamma   90.00
#
_symmetry.space_group_name_H-M   'P 1'
#
loop_
_entity.id
_entity.type
_entity.pdbx_description
1 polymer ?
#
loop_
_entity_poly.entity_id
_entity_poly.type
_entity_poly.pdbx_seq_one_letter_code
_entity_poly.pdbx_strand_id
1 'polypeptide(L)'
;QRLKNNIEAINVLKALEKENRSARKDEQEILAKYIGWGGLSDVFDEEKEGQWLDARNFLKENLTGEEYNRARESTLTAFYTPKVVIDSIYESLSNLGFEKGNILEPSAGTGRFIGNLPEEMKESNFYGVELDSISGQIAKELYPNANIQIKGFEETNFSNNLFDVAIGNIPFGEFKVADREYERNNFLIHDYFFAKTLDKV
;
A
#
# COMPACT_ATOMS: atom_id res chain seq x y z
N GLN A 1 0.40 4.71 -20.89
CA GLN A 1 -0.41 5.35 -19.83
C GLN A 1 0.05 4.98 -18.42
N ARG A 2 0.11 3.69 -18.05
CA ARG A 2 0.50 3.23 -16.70
C ARG A 2 1.88 3.74 -16.24
N LEU A 3 2.90 3.54 -17.07
CA LEU A 3 4.25 4.05 -16.81
C LEU A 3 4.26 5.56 -16.55
N LYS A 4 3.65 6.33 -17.46
CA LYS A 4 3.54 7.79 -17.34
C LYS A 4 2.89 8.22 -16.02
N ASN A 5 1.77 7.60 -15.63
CA ASN A 5 1.10 7.92 -14.37
C ASN A 5 2.01 7.67 -13.16
N ASN A 6 2.78 6.57 -13.14
CA ASN A 6 3.71 6.28 -12.06
C ASN A 6 4.83 7.31 -11.97
N ILE A 7 5.42 7.67 -13.12
CA ILE A 7 6.48 8.68 -13.19
C ILE A 7 5.98 10.05 -12.73
N GLU A 8 4.79 10.46 -13.17
CA GLU A 8 4.16 11.72 -12.73
C GLU A 8 3.87 11.72 -11.23
N ALA A 9 3.33 10.63 -10.68
CA ALA A 9 3.06 10.51 -9.26
C ALA A 9 4.34 10.58 -8.42
N ILE A 10 5.42 9.89 -8.83
CA ILE A 10 6.72 9.97 -8.13
C ILE A 10 7.29 11.38 -8.22
N ASN A 11 7.21 12.03 -9.38
CA ASN A 11 7.68 13.41 -9.52
C ASN A 11 6.95 14.37 -8.58
N VAL A 12 5.62 14.26 -8.48
CA VAL A 12 4.83 15.05 -7.54
C VAL A 12 5.21 14.72 -6.10
N LEU A 13 5.31 13.44 -5.74
CA LEU A 13 5.68 13.01 -4.40
C LEU A 13 7.05 13.59 -3.98
N LYS A 14 8.07 13.48 -4.84
CA LYS A 14 9.41 14.01 -4.54
C LYS A 14 9.42 15.54 -4.46
N ALA A 15 8.58 16.23 -5.21
CA ALA A 15 8.40 17.68 -5.05
C ALA A 15 7.77 18.03 -3.69
N LEU A 16 6.75 17.31 -3.26
CA LEU A 16 6.10 17.50 -1.95
C LEU A 16 7.08 17.26 -0.79
N GLU A 17 7.87 16.19 -0.86
CA GLU A 17 8.92 15.88 0.12
C GLU A 17 9.96 16.99 0.21
N LYS A 18 10.42 17.50 -0.94
CA LYS A 18 11.40 18.60 -1.01
C LYS A 18 10.84 19.92 -0.48
N GLU A 19 9.58 20.20 -0.74
CA GLU A 19 8.88 21.42 -0.31
C GLU A 19 8.36 21.32 1.14
N ASN A 20 8.41 20.13 1.75
CA ASN A 20 7.90 19.82 3.08
C ASN A 20 6.46 20.31 3.28
N ARG A 21 5.58 19.95 2.33
CA ARG A 21 4.15 20.29 2.36
C ARG A 21 3.29 19.12 1.90
N SER A 22 2.02 19.16 2.28
CA SER A 22 1.02 18.20 1.80
C SER A 22 0.55 18.50 0.38
N ALA A 23 0.05 17.45 -0.28
CA ALA A 23 -0.54 17.50 -1.60
C ALA A 23 -1.79 18.41 -1.64
N ARG A 24 -1.91 19.19 -2.71
CA ARG A 24 -3.15 19.87 -3.08
C ARG A 24 -4.07 18.89 -3.81
N LYS A 25 -5.33 19.28 -4.01
CA LYS A 25 -6.34 18.40 -4.63
C LYS A 25 -5.95 17.94 -6.06
N ASP A 26 -5.40 18.84 -6.86
CA ASP A 26 -4.89 18.53 -8.21
C ASP A 26 -3.70 17.55 -8.17
N GLU A 27 -2.83 17.68 -7.18
CA GLU A 27 -1.70 16.77 -6.95
C GLU A 27 -2.18 15.40 -6.43
N GLN A 28 -3.16 15.35 -5.54
CA GLN A 28 -3.80 14.11 -5.09
C GLN A 28 -4.41 13.32 -6.26
N GLU A 29 -5.02 14.00 -7.23
CA GLU A 29 -5.54 13.35 -8.45
C GLU A 29 -4.44 12.72 -9.32
N ILE A 30 -3.20 13.23 -9.24
CA ILE A 30 -2.04 12.63 -9.90
C ILE A 30 -1.53 11.43 -9.09
N LEU A 31 -1.38 11.59 -7.77
CA LEU A 31 -0.93 10.54 -6.86
C LEU A 31 -1.86 9.33 -6.88
N ALA A 32 -3.18 9.54 -6.92
CA ALA A 32 -4.19 8.49 -7.00
C ALA A 32 -4.10 7.61 -8.25
N LYS A 33 -3.38 8.05 -9.29
CA LYS A 33 -3.16 7.28 -10.53
C LYS A 33 -1.93 6.36 -10.46
N TYR A 34 -1.15 6.41 -9.39
CA TYR A 34 -0.07 5.46 -9.16
C TYR A 34 -0.64 4.06 -8.93
N ILE A 35 -0.11 3.08 -9.68
CA ILE A 35 -0.60 1.70 -9.63
C ILE A 35 0.50 0.68 -9.29
N GLY A 36 1.68 1.15 -8.90
CA GLY A 36 2.84 0.29 -8.69
C GLY A 36 3.41 -0.29 -9.98
N TRP A 37 4.35 -1.22 -9.85
CA TRP A 37 5.19 -1.70 -10.96
C TRP A 37 4.75 -3.03 -11.56
N GLY A 38 3.62 -3.58 -11.10
CA GLY A 38 3.03 -4.82 -11.62
C GLY A 38 2.87 -4.79 -13.13
N GLY A 39 3.59 -5.67 -13.83
CA GLY A 39 3.59 -5.75 -15.30
C GLY A 39 4.30 -4.60 -16.02
N LEU A 40 5.17 -3.85 -15.32
CA LEU A 40 6.05 -2.81 -15.88
C LEU A 40 7.53 -3.20 -15.74
N SER A 41 7.84 -4.50 -15.80
CA SER A 41 9.21 -5.04 -15.66
C SER A 41 10.19 -4.48 -16.68
N ASP A 42 9.72 -4.13 -17.88
CA ASP A 42 10.53 -3.56 -18.96
C ASP A 42 11.26 -2.26 -18.56
N VAL A 43 10.77 -1.53 -17.56
CA VAL A 43 11.46 -0.34 -17.01
C VAL A 43 12.82 -0.72 -16.42
N PHE A 44 12.93 -1.89 -15.82
CA PHE A 44 14.12 -2.35 -15.10
C PHE A 44 15.04 -3.23 -15.95
N ASP A 45 14.71 -3.43 -17.23
CA ASP A 45 15.52 -4.15 -18.19
C ASP A 45 16.52 -3.17 -18.86
N GLU A 46 17.81 -3.42 -18.67
CA GLU A 46 18.88 -2.54 -19.16
C GLU A 46 19.01 -2.57 -20.69
N GLU A 47 18.49 -3.60 -21.37
CA GLU A 47 18.50 -3.70 -22.84
C GLU A 47 17.36 -2.89 -23.48
N LYS A 48 16.35 -2.46 -22.70
CA LYS A 48 15.23 -1.68 -23.21
C LYS A 48 15.61 -0.21 -23.35
N GLU A 49 15.43 0.30 -24.56
CA GLU A 49 15.65 1.69 -24.94
C GLU A 49 14.35 2.53 -24.99
N GLY A 50 14.46 3.78 -25.44
CA GLY A 50 13.35 4.71 -25.59
C GLY A 50 12.69 5.04 -24.25
N GLN A 51 11.35 5.01 -24.20
CA GLN A 51 10.58 5.37 -22.99
C GLN A 51 10.99 4.58 -21.74
N TRP A 52 11.52 3.36 -21.91
CA TRP A 52 11.95 2.51 -20.79
C TRP A 52 13.28 2.98 -20.21
N LEU A 53 14.23 3.36 -21.07
CA LEU A 53 15.50 3.98 -20.67
C LEU A 53 15.24 5.33 -19.98
N ASP A 54 14.37 6.17 -20.56
CA ASP A 54 14.04 7.47 -19.98
C ASP A 54 13.41 7.32 -18.58
N ALA A 55 12.44 6.39 -18.45
CA ALA A 55 11.83 6.08 -17.15
C ALA A 55 12.86 5.50 -16.17
N ARG A 56 13.73 4.60 -16.61
CA ARG A 56 14.77 4.00 -15.76
C ARG A 56 15.74 5.06 -15.21
N ASN A 57 16.17 5.99 -16.07
CA ASN A 57 17.04 7.09 -15.67
C ASN A 57 16.33 8.01 -14.67
N PHE A 58 15.08 8.39 -14.95
CA PHE A 58 14.27 9.16 -14.01
C PHE A 58 14.19 8.48 -12.64
N LEU A 59 13.94 7.16 -12.59
CA LEU A 59 13.86 6.43 -11.33
C LEU A 59 15.20 6.39 -10.60
N LYS A 60 16.31 6.15 -11.30
CA LYS A 60 17.67 6.16 -10.70
C LYS A 60 18.06 7.55 -10.16
N GLU A 61 17.55 8.62 -10.77
CA GLU A 61 17.81 10.00 -10.33
C GLU A 61 16.94 10.45 -9.16
N ASN A 62 15.68 9.97 -9.07
CA ASN A 62 14.68 10.48 -8.13
C ASN A 62 14.38 9.53 -6.96
N LEU A 63 14.74 8.25 -7.07
CA LEU A 63 14.55 7.27 -6.01
C LEU A 63 15.88 6.98 -5.31
N THR A 64 15.80 6.69 -4.02
CA THR A 64 16.91 6.06 -3.30
C THR A 64 17.18 4.65 -3.84
N GLY A 65 18.37 4.11 -3.60
CA GLY A 65 18.71 2.75 -4.02
C GLY A 65 17.76 1.69 -3.44
N GLU A 66 17.28 1.89 -2.22
CA GLU A 66 16.30 1.01 -1.57
C GLU A 66 14.93 1.09 -2.25
N GLU A 67 14.42 2.30 -2.50
CA GLU A 67 13.16 2.52 -3.24
C GLU A 67 13.22 1.92 -4.65
N TYR A 68 14.34 2.10 -5.36
CA TYR A 68 14.53 1.55 -6.70
C TYR A 68 14.51 0.01 -6.69
N ASN A 69 15.18 -0.62 -5.71
CA ASN A 69 15.20 -2.07 -5.59
C ASN A 69 13.81 -2.62 -5.23
N ARG A 70 13.09 -2.00 -4.29
CA ARG A 70 11.70 -2.38 -3.97
C ARG A 70 10.78 -2.25 -5.17
N ALA A 71 10.89 -1.14 -5.91
CA ALA A 71 10.13 -0.92 -7.13
C ALA A 71 10.35 -2.05 -8.15
N ARG A 72 11.61 -2.47 -8.35
CA ARG A 72 11.97 -3.59 -9.22
C ARG A 72 11.39 -4.92 -8.74
N GLU A 73 11.54 -5.24 -7.46
CA GLU A 73 11.04 -6.49 -6.86
C GLU A 73 9.51 -6.60 -6.92
N SER A 74 8.81 -5.46 -6.79
CA SER A 74 7.34 -5.41 -6.81
C SER A 74 6.72 -5.68 -8.19
N THR A 75 7.51 -5.74 -9.27
CA THR A 75 7.01 -5.94 -10.65
C THR A 75 6.24 -7.24 -10.85
N LEU A 76 6.52 -8.25 -10.03
CA LEU A 76 5.90 -9.57 -10.10
C LEU A 76 4.70 -9.74 -9.16
N THR A 77 4.57 -8.89 -8.14
CA THR A 77 3.67 -9.15 -6.99
C THR A 77 2.68 -8.02 -6.71
N ALA A 78 2.91 -6.80 -7.21
CA ALA A 78 2.04 -5.65 -6.97
C ALA A 78 0.79 -5.69 -7.87
N PHE A 79 -0.20 -6.50 -7.50
CA PHE A 79 -1.53 -6.51 -8.11
C PHE A 79 -2.53 -5.73 -7.25
N TYR A 80 -3.29 -4.84 -7.89
CA TYR A 80 -4.31 -4.05 -7.20
C TYR A 80 -5.59 -4.86 -6.96
N THR A 81 -6.26 -4.60 -5.83
CA THR A 81 -7.60 -5.12 -5.57
C THR A 81 -8.63 -4.38 -6.42
N PRO A 82 -9.41 -5.08 -7.28
CA PRO A 82 -10.45 -4.43 -8.09
C PRO A 82 -11.52 -3.76 -7.21
N LYS A 83 -12.04 -2.61 -7.64
CA LYS A 83 -13.06 -1.85 -6.88
C LYS A 83 -14.27 -2.71 -6.51
N VAL A 84 -14.76 -3.53 -7.44
CA VAL A 84 -15.89 -4.43 -7.20
C VAL A 84 -15.65 -5.39 -6.02
N VAL A 85 -14.42 -5.86 -5.83
CA VAL A 85 -14.08 -6.73 -4.70
C VAL A 85 -14.10 -5.93 -3.39
N ILE A 86 -13.54 -4.71 -3.40
CA ILE A 86 -13.54 -3.82 -2.24
C ILE A 86 -14.97 -3.45 -1.82
N ASP A 87 -15.80 -3.08 -2.79
CA ASP A 87 -17.21 -2.73 -2.56
C ASP A 87 -17.98 -3.91 -1.93
N SER A 88 -17.79 -5.14 -2.45
CA SER A 88 -18.41 -6.33 -1.88
C SER A 88 -17.92 -6.67 -0.47
N ILE A 89 -16.66 -6.35 -0.13
CA ILE A 89 -16.15 -6.52 1.23
C ILE A 89 -16.88 -5.56 2.18
N TYR A 90 -17.01 -4.28 1.82
CA TYR A 90 -17.73 -3.31 2.65
C TYR A 90 -19.24 -3.60 2.74
N GLU A 91 -19.86 -4.04 1.66
CA GLU A 91 -21.26 -4.51 1.67
C GLU A 91 -21.44 -5.68 2.65
N SER A 92 -20.50 -6.64 2.64
CA SER A 92 -20.52 -7.76 3.59
C SER A 92 -20.36 -7.29 5.04
N LEU A 93 -19.46 -6.34 5.31
CA LEU A 93 -19.31 -5.75 6.65
C LEU A 93 -20.59 -5.05 7.11
N SER A 94 -21.24 -4.28 6.23
CA SER A 94 -22.52 -3.62 6.53
C SER A 94 -23.62 -4.66 6.84
N ASN A 95 -23.71 -5.74 6.06
CA ASN A 95 -24.65 -6.83 6.30
C ASN A 95 -24.40 -7.58 7.62
N LEU A 96 -23.16 -7.58 8.10
CA LEU A 96 -22.78 -8.12 9.41
C LEU A 96 -23.01 -7.13 10.56
N GLY A 97 -23.49 -5.91 10.28
CA GLY A 97 -23.82 -4.89 11.26
C GLY A 97 -22.66 -3.97 11.65
N PHE A 98 -21.55 -3.97 10.90
CA PHE A 98 -20.48 -3.00 11.11
C PHE A 98 -20.90 -1.63 10.58
N GLU A 99 -20.99 -0.64 11.47
CA GLU A 99 -21.30 0.75 11.11
C GLU A 99 -20.07 1.66 11.25
N LYS A 100 -19.31 1.50 12.34
CA LYS A 100 -18.07 2.23 12.59
C LYS A 100 -17.18 1.51 13.59
N GLY A 101 -15.89 1.80 13.54
CA GLY A 101 -14.90 1.26 14.47
C GLY A 101 -13.47 1.53 14.01
N ASN A 102 -12.53 0.78 14.56
CA ASN A 102 -11.14 0.75 14.14
C ASN A 102 -10.97 -0.30 13.03
N ILE A 103 -10.58 0.13 11.83
CA ILE A 103 -10.36 -0.72 10.66
C ILE A 103 -8.85 -0.89 10.45
N LEU A 104 -8.37 -2.13 10.36
CA LEU A 104 -6.98 -2.43 10.00
C LEU A 104 -6.87 -2.90 8.54
N GLU A 105 -5.95 -2.30 7.80
CA GLU A 105 -5.43 -2.78 6.52
C GLU A 105 -3.92 -3.04 6.64
N PRO A 106 -3.46 -4.30 6.81
CA PRO A 106 -2.07 -4.60 7.16
C PRO A 106 -1.09 -4.51 5.97
N SER A 107 -1.60 -4.27 4.76
CA SER A 107 -0.83 -4.16 3.51
C SER A 107 -1.53 -3.19 2.54
N ALA A 108 -1.52 -1.91 2.91
CA ALA A 108 -2.43 -0.91 2.37
C ALA A 108 -2.11 -0.43 0.95
N GLY A 109 -0.87 -0.60 0.49
CA GLY A 109 -0.38 0.01 -0.74
C GLY A 109 -0.65 1.52 -0.73
N THR A 110 -1.31 2.02 -1.77
CA THR A 110 -1.73 3.43 -1.86
C THR A 110 -3.05 3.73 -1.14
N GLY A 111 -3.63 2.78 -0.40
CA GLY A 111 -4.88 2.96 0.37
C GLY A 111 -6.14 2.84 -0.48
N ARG A 112 -6.27 1.79 -1.30
CA ARG A 112 -7.48 1.59 -2.11
C ARG A 112 -8.72 1.29 -1.25
N PHE A 113 -8.55 0.55 -0.16
CA PHE A 113 -9.69 0.22 0.71
C PHE A 113 -10.23 1.48 1.40
N ILE A 114 -9.38 2.31 2.00
CA ILE A 114 -9.86 3.58 2.58
C ILE A 114 -10.42 4.54 1.52
N GLY A 115 -9.85 4.58 0.32
CA GLY A 115 -10.38 5.37 -0.80
C GLY A 115 -11.75 4.92 -1.30
N ASN A 116 -12.17 3.73 -0.91
CA ASN A 116 -13.47 3.14 -1.22
C ASN A 116 -14.34 2.93 0.02
N LEU A 117 -13.97 3.50 1.17
CA LEU A 117 -14.77 3.45 2.39
C LEU A 117 -16.15 4.09 2.13
N PRO A 118 -17.27 3.39 2.42
CA PRO A 118 -18.60 3.96 2.25
C PRO A 118 -18.84 5.16 3.16
N GLU A 119 -19.74 6.05 2.73
CA GLU A 119 -20.09 7.27 3.48
C GLU A 119 -20.68 6.95 4.85
N GLU A 120 -21.41 5.83 4.95
CA GLU A 120 -22.00 5.32 6.18
C GLU A 120 -20.93 4.90 7.21
N MET A 121 -19.73 4.53 6.76
CA MET A 121 -18.61 4.06 7.59
C MET A 121 -17.52 5.12 7.83
N LYS A 122 -17.70 6.36 7.33
CA LYS A 122 -16.67 7.43 7.40
C LYS A 122 -16.26 7.85 8.81
N GLU A 123 -17.07 7.53 9.82
CA GLU A 123 -16.73 7.77 11.24
C GLU A 123 -15.72 6.76 11.79
N SER A 124 -15.30 5.78 10.98
CA SER A 124 -14.30 4.79 11.36
C SER A 124 -12.90 5.39 11.41
N ASN A 125 -12.08 4.90 12.33
CA ASN A 125 -10.65 5.18 12.33
C ASN A 125 -9.94 4.14 11.45
N PHE A 126 -9.28 4.59 10.40
CA PHE A 126 -8.59 3.70 9.46
C PHE A 126 -7.10 3.62 9.78
N TYR A 127 -6.57 2.40 9.87
CA TYR A 127 -5.18 2.10 10.15
C TYR A 127 -4.60 1.29 8.99
N GLY A 128 -3.62 1.84 8.30
CA GLY A 128 -2.91 1.18 7.20
C GLY A 128 -1.47 0.87 7.58
N VAL A 129 -0.98 -0.28 7.15
CA VAL A 129 0.45 -0.63 7.21
C VAL A 129 0.92 -0.89 5.79
N GLU A 130 2.04 -0.28 5.40
CA GLU A 130 2.62 -0.48 4.08
C GLU A 130 4.14 -0.56 4.18
N LEU A 131 4.73 -1.57 3.52
CA LEU A 131 6.17 -1.80 3.55
C LEU A 131 6.92 -0.89 2.56
N ASP A 132 6.35 -0.67 1.37
CA ASP A 132 6.96 0.15 0.33
C ASP A 132 6.78 1.64 0.61
N SER A 133 7.89 2.37 0.69
CA SER A 133 7.87 3.77 1.07
C SER A 133 7.13 4.66 0.08
N ILE A 134 7.24 4.40 -1.22
CA ILE A 134 6.58 5.22 -2.24
C ILE A 134 5.06 5.09 -2.13
N SER A 135 4.54 3.87 -2.11
CA SER A 135 3.10 3.63 -1.98
C SER A 135 2.56 4.09 -0.63
N GLY A 136 3.29 3.85 0.47
CA GLY A 136 2.92 4.31 1.80
C GLY A 136 2.90 5.84 1.96
N GLN A 137 3.86 6.56 1.35
CA GLN A 137 3.84 8.02 1.35
C GLN A 137 2.69 8.56 0.48
N ILE A 138 2.43 7.95 -0.68
CA ILE A 138 1.25 8.27 -1.49
C ILE A 138 -0.04 8.09 -0.68
N ALA A 139 -0.17 6.99 0.07
CA ALA A 139 -1.34 6.76 0.92
C ALA A 139 -1.51 7.86 1.98
N LYS A 140 -0.42 8.34 2.60
CA LYS A 140 -0.48 9.47 3.55
C LYS A 140 -0.94 10.77 2.90
N GLU A 141 -0.47 11.07 1.70
CA GLU A 141 -0.86 12.27 0.97
C GLU A 141 -2.32 12.20 0.50
N LEU A 142 -2.82 11.01 0.16
CA LEU A 142 -4.21 10.79 -0.23
C LEU A 142 -5.16 10.82 0.98
N TYR A 143 -4.71 10.30 2.12
CA TYR A 143 -5.55 10.10 3.31
C TYR A 143 -4.89 10.66 4.59
N PRO A 144 -4.78 12.00 4.71
CA PRO A 144 -4.07 12.64 5.82
C PRO A 144 -4.69 12.39 7.20
N ASN A 145 -5.97 11.98 7.25
CA ASN A 145 -6.68 11.65 8.49
C ASN A 145 -6.53 10.17 8.91
N ALA A 146 -5.92 9.32 8.08
CA ALA A 146 -5.71 7.92 8.38
C ALA A 146 -4.40 7.67 9.12
N ASN A 147 -4.34 6.62 9.92
CA ASN A 147 -3.11 6.19 10.59
C ASN A 147 -2.31 5.25 9.69
N ILE A 148 -1.47 5.80 8.81
CA ILE A 148 -0.63 5.01 7.91
C ILE A 148 0.78 4.86 8.48
N GLN A 149 1.19 3.61 8.73
CA GLN A 149 2.55 3.25 9.14
C GLN A 149 3.33 2.69 7.95
N ILE A 150 4.46 3.33 7.62
CA ILE A 150 5.36 2.89 6.56
C ILE A 150 6.46 2.04 7.19
N LYS A 151 6.23 0.72 7.26
CA LYS A 151 7.11 -0.28 7.89
C LYS A 151 6.57 -1.70 7.61
N GLY A 152 7.38 -2.71 7.89
CA GLY A 152 6.92 -4.11 7.88
C GLY A 152 5.82 -4.38 8.91
N PHE A 153 4.87 -5.26 8.59
CA PHE A 153 3.80 -5.61 9.52
C PHE A 153 4.36 -6.28 10.79
N GLU A 154 5.49 -6.98 10.69
CA GLU A 154 6.28 -7.53 11.78
C GLU A 154 6.80 -6.49 12.77
N GLU A 155 7.03 -5.26 12.32
CA GLU A 155 7.53 -4.18 13.17
C GLU A 155 6.40 -3.39 13.87
N THR A 156 5.14 -3.75 13.61
CA THR A 156 4.00 -3.08 14.24
C THR A 156 3.79 -3.55 15.68
N ASN A 157 3.48 -2.57 16.54
CA ASN A 157 3.25 -2.78 17.98
C ASN A 157 1.79 -2.46 18.35
N PHE A 158 0.84 -2.79 17.48
CA PHE A 158 -0.58 -2.64 17.81
C PHE A 158 -0.95 -3.57 18.98
N SER A 159 -1.74 -3.04 19.90
CA SER A 159 -2.35 -3.84 20.96
C SER A 159 -3.29 -4.89 20.37
N ASN A 160 -3.34 -6.06 20.99
CA ASN A 160 -4.30 -7.10 20.60
C ASN A 160 -5.73 -6.65 20.94
N ASN A 161 -6.71 -7.05 20.12
CA ASN A 161 -8.11 -6.61 20.19
C ASN A 161 -8.29 -5.08 20.09
N LEU A 162 -7.42 -4.39 19.33
CA LEU A 162 -7.53 -2.95 19.09
C LEU A 162 -8.53 -2.64 17.96
N PHE A 163 -8.65 -3.55 16.99
CA PHE A 163 -9.43 -3.34 15.78
C PHE A 163 -10.76 -4.07 15.85
N ASP A 164 -11.81 -3.46 15.33
CA ASP A 164 -13.13 -4.11 15.25
C ASP A 164 -13.22 -4.99 13.99
N VAL A 165 -12.52 -4.58 12.92
CA VAL A 165 -12.43 -5.33 11.66
C VAL A 165 -11.05 -5.18 11.04
N ALA A 166 -10.63 -6.20 10.30
CA ALA A 166 -9.47 -6.13 9.42
C ALA A 166 -9.88 -6.50 7.99
N ILE A 167 -9.39 -5.72 7.03
CA ILE A 167 -9.65 -5.88 5.59
C ILE A 167 -8.34 -5.70 4.84
N GLY A 168 -8.27 -6.16 3.59
CA GLY A 168 -7.09 -5.91 2.77
C GLY A 168 -6.83 -6.99 1.75
N ASN A 169 -5.74 -6.81 1.01
CA ASN A 169 -5.18 -7.81 0.11
C ASN A 169 -3.73 -8.08 0.53
N ILE A 170 -3.57 -9.10 1.37
CA ILE A 170 -2.28 -9.47 1.96
C ILE A 170 -1.32 -10.03 0.92
N PRO A 171 0.00 -9.95 1.13
CA PRO A 171 0.98 -10.55 0.24
C PRO A 171 0.89 -12.08 0.22
N PHE A 172 1.08 -12.66 -0.97
CA PHE A 172 1.19 -14.11 -1.19
C PHE A 172 2.57 -14.47 -1.73
N GLY A 173 3.13 -15.58 -1.24
CA GLY A 173 4.46 -16.07 -1.64
C GLY A 173 4.96 -17.20 -0.75
N GLU A 174 6.04 -17.85 -1.19
CA GLU A 174 6.70 -18.94 -0.48
C GLU A 174 7.92 -18.45 0.32
N PHE A 175 7.75 -17.35 1.06
CA PHE A 175 8.78 -16.80 1.93
C PHE A 175 8.21 -16.50 3.31
N LYS A 176 9.10 -16.25 4.27
CA LYS A 176 8.77 -16.07 5.68
C LYS A 176 9.24 -14.72 6.18
N VAL A 177 8.58 -14.22 7.21
CA VAL A 177 8.94 -13.00 7.91
C VAL A 177 9.44 -13.35 9.30
N ALA A 178 10.49 -12.66 9.73
CA ALA A 178 11.07 -12.85 11.05
C ALA A 178 10.29 -12.03 12.08
N ASP A 179 9.27 -12.63 12.69
CA ASP A 179 8.55 -12.08 13.83
C ASP A 179 8.60 -13.06 15.01
N ARG A 180 9.20 -12.62 16.12
CA ARG A 180 9.50 -13.47 17.29
C ARG A 180 8.24 -14.07 17.91
N GLU A 181 7.11 -13.38 17.85
CA GLU A 181 5.84 -13.87 18.41
C GLU A 181 5.30 -15.08 17.63
N TYR A 182 5.57 -15.14 16.32
CA TYR A 182 5.03 -16.14 15.39
C TYR A 182 6.09 -17.12 14.84
N GLU A 183 7.36 -16.98 15.24
CA GLU A 183 8.50 -17.76 14.72
C GLU A 183 8.29 -19.27 14.85
N ARG A 184 7.67 -19.72 15.95
CA ARG A 184 7.41 -21.15 16.23
C ARG A 184 6.40 -21.78 15.28
N ASN A 185 5.54 -20.98 14.65
CA ASN A 185 4.50 -21.45 13.75
C ASN A 185 5.04 -21.73 12.34
N ASN A 186 6.21 -21.19 11.99
CA ASN A 186 6.86 -21.42 10.70
C ASN A 186 5.98 -21.04 9.49
N PHE A 187 5.15 -20.01 9.64
CA PHE A 187 4.18 -19.56 8.65
C PHE A 187 4.84 -19.04 7.37
N LEU A 188 4.19 -19.30 6.23
CA LEU A 188 4.43 -18.53 5.01
C LEU A 188 3.84 -17.12 5.16
N ILE A 189 4.25 -16.20 4.30
CA ILE A 189 3.86 -14.78 4.38
C ILE A 189 2.34 -14.56 4.55
N HIS A 190 1.51 -15.26 3.79
CA HIS A 190 0.05 -15.10 3.85
C HIS A 190 -0.53 -15.64 5.16
N ASP A 191 -0.07 -16.82 5.61
CA ASP A 191 -0.49 -17.40 6.88
C ASP A 191 -0.07 -16.52 8.07
N TYR A 192 1.13 -15.94 7.99
CA TYR A 192 1.64 -15.00 8.99
C TYR A 192 0.75 -13.75 9.08
N PHE A 193 0.42 -13.15 7.93
CA PHE A 193 -0.48 -12.00 7.87
C PHE A 193 -1.86 -12.33 8.44
N PHE A 194 -2.43 -13.49 8.12
CA PHE A 194 -3.70 -13.93 8.71
C PHE A 194 -3.60 -14.11 10.23
N ALA A 195 -2.60 -14.87 10.70
CA ALA A 195 -2.43 -15.16 12.13
C ALA A 195 -2.23 -13.88 12.95
N LYS A 196 -1.31 -13.01 12.52
CA LYS A 196 -1.07 -11.75 13.23
C LYS A 196 -2.28 -10.83 13.19
N THR A 197 -2.97 -10.74 12.06
CA THR A 197 -4.17 -9.91 11.93
C THR A 197 -5.28 -10.39 12.86
N LEU A 198 -5.49 -11.71 12.97
CA LEU A 198 -6.48 -12.28 13.89
C LEU A 198 -6.20 -11.94 15.36
N ASP A 199 -4.94 -11.85 15.77
CA ASP A 199 -4.62 -11.43 17.15
C ASP A 199 -4.89 -9.94 17.40
N LYS A 200 -4.97 -9.11 16.34
CA LYS A 200 -5.20 -7.66 16.48
C LYS A 200 -6.69 -7.29 16.49
N VAL A 201 -7.56 -8.18 16.03
CA VAL A 201 -9.03 -8.04 16.03
C VAL A 201 -9.61 -8.68 17.29
#